data_AF-A0A966B3D5-F1
#
_entry.id   AF-A0A966B3D5-F1
#
_cell.length_a   1.000
_cell.length_b   1.000
_cell.length_c   1.000
_cell.angle_alpha   90.00
_cell.angle_beta   90.00
_cell.angle_gamma   90.00
#
_symmetry.space_group_name_H-M   'P 1'
#
loop_
_entity.id
_entity.type
_entity.pdbx_description
1 polymer ?
#
loop_
_entity_poly.entity_id
_entity_poly.type
_entity_poly.pdbx_seq_one_letter_code
_entity_poly.pdbx_strand_id
1 'polypeptide(L)'
;MGPSQRRKKKNKKVRISSPRSEEPLGYPKRDPIEGAMSPRDSSKLISVPDDLSVDLVLSEPIIKQPLHLSFDSRGRLWVVQYIQYPDPAGLKRVSRDKVWRVAYDKVPPPPPYPSGSPFIGKDKISIHEDTNGDGEFDKHKIFVDGLNMVTSVAHDGSGVWVTNPPYLLYYPDQNGDDVPDSDPVVHLEGFGLEDSHSIANSLSIGPDGWIYGAQGSTVSAAVTSPLSVGPKVPVKSMGQNVWRYHPKNHVYEIFAEGGGNAFGLEIDSRGRVYSGHNGGNTRGFHYVLGGYYQKSWGKHG
;
A
#
# COMPACT_ATOMS: atom_id res chain seq x y z
N MET A 1 48.02 38.21 -24.43
CA MET A 1 47.75 38.03 -22.99
C MET A 1 46.24 37.90 -22.80
N GLY A 2 45.79 36.82 -22.16
CA GLY A 2 44.38 36.56 -21.88
C GLY A 2 44.20 35.13 -21.37
N PRO A 3 44.38 34.88 -20.05
CA PRO A 3 44.41 33.53 -19.52
C PRO A 3 43.01 32.92 -19.37
N SER A 4 42.93 31.63 -19.65
CA SER A 4 41.76 30.77 -19.47
C SER A 4 41.29 30.79 -18.01
N GLN A 5 40.00 31.00 -17.77
CA GLN A 5 39.37 30.71 -16.48
C GLN A 5 38.54 29.43 -16.56
N ARG A 6 39.12 28.33 -16.07
CA ARG A 6 38.39 27.13 -15.65
C ARG A 6 37.46 27.50 -14.48
N ARG A 7 36.15 27.49 -14.69
CA ARG A 7 35.15 27.52 -13.60
C ARG A 7 35.21 26.20 -12.82
N LYS A 8 35.75 26.25 -11.60
CA LYS A 8 35.62 25.15 -10.60
C LYS A 8 34.15 25.03 -10.19
N LYS A 9 33.49 23.91 -10.52
CA LYS A 9 32.20 23.52 -9.91
C LYS A 9 32.46 23.20 -8.43
N LYS A 10 31.89 23.98 -7.52
CA LYS A 10 31.86 23.65 -6.08
C LYS A 10 30.78 22.59 -5.86
N ASN A 11 31.20 21.36 -5.56
CA ASN A 11 30.30 20.33 -5.00
C ASN A 11 29.80 20.80 -3.63
N LYS A 12 28.52 21.18 -3.53
CA LYS A 12 27.86 21.33 -2.23
C LYS A 12 27.57 19.93 -1.70
N LYS A 13 28.37 19.46 -0.75
CA LYS A 13 28.01 18.31 0.11
C LYS A 13 26.78 18.71 0.91
N VAL A 14 25.64 18.06 0.63
CA VAL A 14 24.46 18.11 1.49
C VAL A 14 24.80 17.26 2.71
N ARG A 15 24.85 17.89 3.89
CA ARG A 15 24.93 17.18 5.17
C ARG A 15 23.53 16.65 5.48
N ILE A 16 23.33 15.35 5.33
CA ILE A 16 22.19 14.65 5.91
C ILE A 16 22.50 14.54 7.41
N SER A 17 21.63 15.12 8.24
CA SER A 17 21.76 15.09 9.70
C SER A 17 21.51 13.67 10.22
N SER A 18 22.33 13.25 11.19
CA SER A 18 22.23 11.99 11.93
C SER A 18 20.83 11.75 12.51
N PRO A 19 20.40 10.48 12.71
CA PRO A 19 19.09 10.16 13.25
C PRO A 19 18.96 10.73 14.67
N ARG A 20 17.88 11.47 14.92
CA ARG A 20 17.52 11.89 16.28
C ARG A 20 17.13 10.64 17.07
N SER A 21 17.63 10.55 18.30
CA SER A 21 17.05 9.70 19.33
C SER A 21 15.60 10.11 19.54
N GLU A 22 14.64 9.29 19.11
CA GLU A 22 13.22 9.59 19.22
C GLU A 22 12.67 9.18 20.60
N GLU A 23 12.22 10.17 21.36
CA GLU A 23 11.18 9.97 22.38
C GLU A 23 9.89 9.46 21.71
N PRO A 24 9.06 8.65 22.39
CA PRO A 24 7.84 8.10 21.81
C PRO A 24 6.89 9.21 21.34
N LEU A 25 6.68 9.25 20.02
CA LEU A 25 5.89 10.25 19.28
C LEU A 25 4.55 10.56 19.97
N GLY A 26 4.35 11.85 20.26
CA GLY A 26 3.18 12.41 20.93
C GLY A 26 1.89 12.25 20.11
N TYR A 27 1.13 11.20 20.42
CA TYR A 27 -0.26 11.06 20.01
C TYR A 27 -1.18 11.67 21.08
N PRO A 28 -2.34 12.27 20.72
CA PRO A 28 -3.39 12.51 21.71
C PRO A 28 -3.77 11.15 22.30
N LYS A 29 -3.56 10.98 23.61
CA LYS A 29 -4.06 9.82 24.35
C LYS A 29 -5.58 9.83 24.16
N ARG A 30 -6.11 8.90 23.34
CA ARG A 30 -7.52 8.54 23.47
C ARG A 30 -7.63 7.80 24.80
N ASP A 31 -8.61 8.17 25.59
CA ASP A 31 -8.86 7.46 26.83
C ASP A 31 -9.04 5.96 26.53
N PRO A 32 -8.50 5.06 27.36
CA PRO A 32 -8.75 3.64 27.23
C PRO A 32 -10.26 3.42 27.10
N ILE A 33 -10.67 2.66 26.08
CA ILE A 33 -12.08 2.25 25.99
C ILE A 33 -12.35 1.40 27.23
N GLU A 34 -13.26 1.85 28.08
CA GLU A 34 -13.60 1.16 29.31
C GLU A 34 -13.99 -0.30 28.99
N GLY A 35 -13.30 -1.26 29.60
CA GLY A 35 -13.49 -2.69 29.35
C GLY A 35 -12.67 -3.30 28.20
N ALA A 36 -11.85 -2.54 27.48
CA ALA A 36 -10.94 -3.10 26.48
C ALA A 36 -9.82 -3.94 27.14
N MET A 37 -9.62 -5.16 26.65
CA MET A 37 -8.56 -6.06 27.11
C MET A 37 -7.19 -5.62 26.58
N SER A 38 -6.13 -5.94 27.31
CA SER A 38 -4.76 -5.79 26.78
C SER A 38 -4.57 -6.73 25.58
N PRO A 39 -3.65 -6.44 24.63
CA PRO A 39 -3.35 -7.36 23.54
C PRO A 39 -3.00 -8.77 24.02
N ARG A 40 -2.24 -8.89 25.12
CA ARG A 40 -1.85 -10.16 25.74
C ARG A 40 -3.00 -10.91 26.41
N ASP A 41 -4.02 -10.21 26.91
CA ASP A 41 -5.20 -10.88 27.48
C ASP A 41 -6.22 -11.24 26.40
N SER A 42 -6.35 -10.41 25.36
CA SER A 42 -7.18 -10.69 24.19
C SER A 42 -6.67 -11.91 23.42
N SER A 43 -5.34 -12.07 23.25
CA SER A 43 -4.77 -13.20 22.53
C SER A 43 -5.11 -14.56 23.16
N LYS A 44 -5.31 -14.61 24.49
CA LYS A 44 -5.72 -15.81 25.22
C LYS A 44 -7.15 -16.27 24.90
N LEU A 45 -7.96 -15.42 24.27
CA LEU A 45 -9.33 -15.74 23.86
C LEU A 45 -9.40 -16.36 22.46
N ILE A 46 -8.29 -16.37 21.71
CA ILE A 46 -8.23 -16.98 20.37
C ILE A 46 -8.21 -18.49 20.53
N SER A 47 -9.19 -19.17 19.95
CA SER A 47 -9.21 -20.63 19.84
C SER A 47 -8.66 -21.06 18.49
N VAL A 48 -7.80 -22.07 18.51
CA VAL A 48 -7.25 -22.72 17.31
C VAL A 48 -7.37 -24.23 17.45
N PRO A 49 -7.38 -24.99 16.33
CA PRO A 49 -7.19 -26.43 16.32
C PRO A 49 -5.96 -26.89 17.12
N ASP A 50 -5.97 -28.13 17.61
CA ASP A 50 -4.93 -28.70 18.47
C ASP A 50 -3.53 -28.76 17.82
N ASP A 51 -3.46 -28.67 16.49
CA ASP A 51 -2.23 -28.67 15.69
C ASP A 51 -1.68 -27.27 15.39
N LEU A 52 -2.26 -26.21 15.97
CA LEU A 52 -1.87 -24.81 15.77
C LEU A 52 -1.60 -24.09 17.10
N SER A 53 -0.74 -23.08 17.06
CA SER A 53 -0.50 -22.12 18.13
C SER A 53 -0.65 -20.69 17.62
N VAL A 54 -0.87 -19.74 18.55
CA VAL A 54 -0.96 -18.31 18.25
C VAL A 54 -0.06 -17.55 19.20
N ASP A 55 0.89 -16.82 18.62
CA ASP A 55 1.83 -15.98 19.37
C ASP A 55 1.57 -14.50 19.10
N LEU A 56 1.61 -13.70 20.16
CA LEU A 56 1.52 -12.24 20.04
C LEU A 56 2.91 -11.67 19.75
N VAL A 57 3.17 -11.36 18.48
CA VAL A 57 4.49 -10.88 18.04
C VAL A 57 4.59 -9.36 17.89
N LEU A 58 3.45 -8.66 17.74
CA LEU A 58 3.42 -7.22 17.50
C LEU A 58 2.06 -6.63 17.90
N SER A 59 2.06 -5.48 18.59
CA SER A 59 0.82 -4.81 19.03
C SER A 59 0.97 -3.30 19.12
N GLU A 60 -0.14 -2.61 19.43
CA GLU A 60 -0.10 -1.24 19.89
C GLU A 60 0.83 -1.08 21.12
N PRO A 61 1.53 0.06 21.26
CA PRO A 61 1.49 1.24 20.40
C PRO A 61 2.42 1.17 19.17
N ILE A 62 3.17 0.08 18.97
CA ILE A 62 4.18 -0.06 17.91
C ILE A 62 3.54 0.00 16.51
N ILE A 63 2.45 -0.74 16.32
CA ILE A 63 1.62 -0.70 15.11
C ILE A 63 0.20 -0.23 15.43
N LYS A 64 -0.49 0.31 14.44
CA LYS A 64 -1.92 0.67 14.50
C LYS A 64 -2.57 0.42 13.16
N GLN A 65 -3.80 -0.11 13.18
CA GLN A 65 -4.59 -0.39 11.97
C GLN A 65 -3.79 -1.09 10.85
N PRO A 66 -3.17 -2.25 11.12
CA PRO A 66 -2.47 -3.00 10.08
C PRO A 66 -3.47 -3.39 8.97
N LEU A 67 -3.10 -3.14 7.72
CA LEU A 67 -3.91 -3.46 6.54
C LEU A 67 -3.27 -4.50 5.62
N HIS A 68 -1.96 -4.39 5.43
CA HIS A 68 -1.19 -5.31 4.60
C HIS A 68 0.12 -5.66 5.29
N LEU A 69 0.49 -6.94 5.19
CA LEU A 69 1.67 -7.54 5.79
C LEU A 69 2.47 -8.22 4.68
N SER A 70 3.78 -8.04 4.69
CA SER A 70 4.68 -8.79 3.81
C SER A 70 6.02 -9.05 4.50
N PHE A 71 6.72 -10.09 4.09
CA PHE A 71 8.07 -10.36 4.54
C PHE A 71 9.06 -10.07 3.42
N ASP A 72 10.16 -9.40 3.75
CA ASP A 72 11.27 -9.23 2.81
C ASP A 72 12.23 -10.43 2.85
N SER A 73 13.22 -10.42 1.94
CA SER A 73 14.23 -11.48 1.85
C SER A 73 15.18 -11.54 3.05
N ARG A 74 15.16 -10.54 3.94
CA ARG A 74 15.88 -10.53 5.22
C ARG A 74 15.04 -11.08 6.38
N GLY A 75 13.81 -11.56 6.11
CA GLY A 75 12.92 -12.12 7.12
C GLY A 75 12.22 -11.07 7.98
N ARG A 76 12.23 -9.79 7.58
CA ARG A 76 11.63 -8.70 8.37
C ARG A 76 10.19 -8.48 7.95
N LEU A 77 9.34 -8.17 8.92
CA LEU A 77 7.92 -7.90 8.70
C LEU A 77 7.71 -6.45 8.30
N TRP A 78 7.11 -6.24 7.13
CA TRP A 78 6.64 -4.95 6.65
C TRP A 78 5.15 -4.81 6.90
N VAL A 79 4.74 -3.70 7.50
CA VAL A 79 3.35 -3.42 7.87
C VAL A 79 2.90 -2.10 7.25
N VAL A 80 1.86 -2.17 6.44
CA VAL A 80 1.09 -0.98 6.04
C VAL A 80 0.10 -0.65 7.15
N GLN A 81 0.23 0.54 7.72
CA GLN A 81 -0.65 1.06 8.77
C GLN A 81 -1.64 2.06 8.17
N TYR A 82 -2.92 1.67 8.08
CA TYR A 82 -4.00 2.39 7.40
C TYR A 82 -4.81 3.27 8.37
N ILE A 83 -4.15 4.31 8.87
CA ILE A 83 -4.62 5.20 9.94
C ILE A 83 -5.50 6.35 9.39
N GLN A 84 -5.22 6.81 8.17
CA GLN A 84 -5.96 7.82 7.43
C GLN A 84 -7.18 7.19 6.75
N TYR A 85 -8.16 6.88 7.59
CA TYR A 85 -9.39 6.20 7.19
C TYR A 85 -10.60 6.80 7.93
N PRO A 86 -11.80 6.89 7.33
CA PRO A 86 -12.16 6.46 5.97
C PRO A 86 -11.92 7.50 4.88
N ASP A 87 -11.49 8.71 5.24
CA ASP A 87 -11.34 9.82 4.31
C ASP A 87 -9.89 10.12 3.99
N PRO A 88 -9.56 10.38 2.72
CA PRO A 88 -8.24 10.89 2.37
C PRO A 88 -8.01 12.27 2.96
N ALA A 89 -6.78 12.51 3.44
CA ALA A 89 -6.36 13.84 3.88
C ALA A 89 -6.42 14.85 2.72
N GLY A 90 -6.84 16.08 3.03
CA GLY A 90 -6.82 17.21 2.09
C GLY A 90 -7.94 17.24 1.05
N LEU A 91 -8.84 16.25 1.05
CA LEU A 91 -10.01 16.21 0.18
C LEU A 91 -11.31 16.51 0.94
N LYS A 92 -12.27 17.12 0.24
CA LYS A 92 -13.61 17.38 0.76
C LYS A 92 -14.62 16.50 0.04
N ARG A 93 -15.48 15.82 0.80
CA ARG A 93 -16.63 15.11 0.25
C ARG A 93 -17.62 16.12 -0.34
N VAL A 94 -17.88 16.02 -1.64
CA VAL A 94 -18.85 16.85 -2.36
C VAL A 94 -20.22 16.20 -2.34
N SER A 95 -20.27 14.90 -2.60
CA SER A 95 -21.52 14.13 -2.60
C SER A 95 -21.24 12.66 -2.30
N ARG A 96 -22.31 11.91 -2.02
CA ARG A 96 -22.26 10.46 -1.86
C ARG A 96 -23.49 9.85 -2.52
N ASP A 97 -23.29 8.82 -3.33
CA ASP A 97 -24.37 8.15 -4.04
C ASP A 97 -25.05 7.04 -3.21
N LYS A 98 -26.08 6.41 -3.79
CA LYS A 98 -26.89 5.36 -3.13
C LYS A 98 -26.12 4.07 -2.84
N VAL A 99 -24.98 3.84 -3.50
CA VAL A 99 -24.08 2.71 -3.25
C VAL A 99 -22.83 3.16 -2.49
N TRP A 100 -22.94 4.27 -1.77
CA TRP A 100 -21.95 4.79 -0.84
C TRP A 100 -20.65 5.31 -1.46
N ARG A 101 -20.60 5.50 -2.78
CA ARG A 101 -19.47 6.11 -3.48
C ARG A 101 -19.43 7.60 -3.23
N VAL A 102 -18.27 8.09 -2.83
CA VAL A 102 -18.01 9.49 -2.52
C VAL A 102 -17.40 10.18 -3.74
N ALA A 103 -17.95 11.34 -4.11
CA ALA A 103 -17.27 12.27 -5.00
C ALA A 103 -16.47 13.26 -4.15
N TYR A 104 -15.18 13.39 -4.44
CA TYR A 104 -14.30 14.38 -3.82
C TYR A 104 -14.17 15.62 -4.70
N ASP A 105 -13.79 16.76 -4.10
CA ASP A 105 -13.63 18.04 -4.79
C ASP A 105 -12.49 18.05 -5.81
N LYS A 106 -11.53 17.15 -5.66
CA LYS A 106 -10.35 17.01 -6.52
C LYS A 106 -9.65 15.66 -6.31
N VAL A 107 -8.65 15.42 -7.14
CA VAL A 107 -7.67 14.33 -6.98
C VAL A 107 -6.47 14.89 -6.20
N PRO A 108 -5.98 14.21 -5.14
CA PRO A 108 -4.78 14.66 -4.42
C PRO A 108 -3.56 14.48 -5.33
N PRO A 109 -2.54 15.36 -5.27
CA PRO A 109 -1.27 15.10 -5.95
C PRO A 109 -0.56 13.87 -5.36
N PRO A 110 0.39 13.24 -6.06
CA PRO A 110 1.19 12.17 -5.47
C PRO A 110 2.14 12.73 -4.39
N PRO A 111 2.54 11.92 -3.39
CA PRO A 111 3.66 12.28 -2.51
C PRO A 111 4.97 12.39 -3.31
N PRO A 112 5.99 13.09 -2.77
CA PRO A 112 6.06 13.65 -1.43
C PRO A 112 5.37 15.01 -1.31
N TYR A 113 4.95 15.35 -0.09
CA TYR A 113 4.23 16.58 0.18
C TYR A 113 5.14 17.62 0.84
N PRO A 114 5.07 18.91 0.45
CA PRO A 114 5.77 19.96 1.18
C PRO A 114 5.21 20.11 2.60
N SER A 115 6.06 20.55 3.53
CA SER A 115 5.66 20.82 4.91
C SER A 115 4.42 21.73 4.97
N GLY A 116 3.42 21.33 5.76
CA GLY A 116 2.15 22.05 5.88
C GLY A 116 1.13 21.77 4.77
N SER A 117 1.44 20.88 3.83
CA SER A 117 0.47 20.42 2.83
C SER A 117 -0.74 19.76 3.51
N PRO A 118 -1.97 20.07 3.05
CA PRO A 118 -3.17 19.44 3.59
C PRO A 118 -3.30 17.97 3.19
N PHE A 119 -2.49 17.48 2.25
CA PHE A 119 -2.51 16.10 1.75
C PHE A 119 -1.63 15.14 2.56
N ILE A 120 -0.87 15.66 3.54
CA ILE A 120 -0.11 14.81 4.48
C ILE A 120 -1.13 14.00 5.28
N GLY A 121 -1.18 12.70 5.00
CA GLY A 121 -2.03 11.76 5.71
C GLY A 121 -1.33 11.20 6.95
N LYS A 122 -1.96 10.20 7.56
CA LYS A 122 -1.48 9.55 8.79
C LYS A 122 -0.92 8.16 8.54
N ASP A 123 -1.04 7.65 7.32
CA ASP A 123 -0.58 6.31 7.02
C ASP A 123 0.93 6.25 6.97
N LYS A 124 1.44 5.06 7.25
CA LYS A 124 2.86 4.78 7.25
C LYS A 124 3.14 3.33 6.91
N ILE A 125 4.34 3.09 6.42
CA ILE A 125 4.91 1.78 6.17
C ILE A 125 6.02 1.58 7.21
N SER A 126 5.91 0.54 8.01
CA SER A 126 6.89 0.21 9.06
C SER A 126 7.53 -1.16 8.83
N ILE A 127 8.74 -1.31 9.33
CA ILE A 127 9.59 -2.51 9.24
C ILE A 127 9.86 -2.99 10.67
N HIS A 128 9.68 -4.28 10.92
CA HIS A 128 9.88 -4.91 12.21
C HIS A 128 10.80 -6.12 12.05
N GLU A 129 11.82 -6.20 12.89
CA GLU A 129 12.88 -7.20 12.85
C GLU A 129 13.07 -7.79 14.23
N ASP A 130 13.10 -9.12 14.29
CA ASP A 130 13.53 -9.91 15.43
C ASP A 130 15.03 -10.16 15.22
N THR A 131 15.86 -9.47 16.00
CA THR A 131 17.31 -9.48 15.87
C THR A 131 17.99 -10.57 16.68
N ASN A 132 17.25 -11.24 17.58
CA ASN A 132 17.79 -12.23 18.50
C ASN A 132 17.21 -13.66 18.27
N GLY A 133 16.18 -13.79 17.44
CA GLY A 133 15.53 -15.04 17.08
C GLY A 133 14.59 -15.61 18.16
N ASP A 134 14.09 -14.79 19.07
CA ASP A 134 13.18 -15.22 20.15
C ASP A 134 11.69 -15.20 19.77
N GLY A 135 11.37 -14.73 18.57
CA GLY A 135 10.00 -14.63 18.05
C GLY A 135 9.29 -13.32 18.40
N GLU A 136 9.91 -12.42 19.16
CA GLU A 136 9.42 -11.07 19.41
C GLU A 136 10.20 -10.04 18.56
N PHE A 137 9.49 -9.14 17.87
CA PHE A 137 10.16 -8.07 17.13
C PHE A 137 10.73 -7.02 18.10
N ASP A 138 12.05 -6.84 18.13
CA ASP A 138 12.73 -5.88 19.02
C ASP A 138 13.23 -4.61 18.32
N LYS A 139 13.34 -4.64 16.98
CA LYS A 139 13.77 -3.50 16.18
C LYS A 139 12.66 -3.02 15.27
N HIS A 140 12.43 -1.71 15.29
CA HIS A 140 11.33 -1.08 14.54
C HIS A 140 11.83 0.15 13.79
N LYS A 141 11.41 0.28 12.54
CA LYS A 141 11.77 1.40 11.67
C LYS A 141 10.54 1.85 10.87
N ILE A 142 10.42 3.15 10.62
CA ILE A 142 9.50 3.67 9.62
C ILE A 142 10.25 3.79 8.29
N PHE A 143 9.70 3.19 7.24
CA PHE A 143 10.23 3.33 5.88
C PHE A 143 9.78 4.65 5.26
N VAL A 144 8.46 4.87 5.22
CA VAL A 144 7.82 6.09 4.72
C VAL A 144 6.57 6.38 5.55
N ASP A 145 6.33 7.66 5.87
CA ASP A 145 5.14 8.15 6.53
C ASP A 145 4.49 9.33 5.78
N GLY A 146 3.45 9.92 6.37
CA GLY A 146 2.71 11.03 5.77
C GLY A 146 1.87 10.63 4.56
N LEU A 147 1.66 9.32 4.37
CA LEU A 147 0.93 8.75 3.25
C LEU A 147 -0.59 8.84 3.46
N ASN A 148 -1.31 8.72 2.36
CA ASN A 148 -2.75 8.93 2.33
C ASN A 148 -3.46 7.75 1.66
N MET A 149 -4.19 6.97 2.43
CA MET A 149 -4.85 5.75 1.97
C MET A 149 -3.91 4.70 1.37
N VAL A 150 -2.71 4.48 1.92
CA VAL A 150 -1.79 3.41 1.44
C VAL A 150 -2.35 2.03 1.77
N THR A 151 -2.35 1.11 0.81
CA THR A 151 -3.04 -0.19 0.96
C THR A 151 -2.12 -1.40 0.93
N SER A 152 -0.97 -1.34 0.27
CA SER A 152 -0.07 -2.49 0.13
C SER A 152 1.32 -2.09 -0.34
N VAL A 153 2.28 -2.98 -0.10
CA VAL A 153 3.67 -2.85 -0.56
C VAL A 153 4.14 -4.14 -1.24
N ALA A 154 5.13 -4.05 -2.12
CA ALA A 154 5.84 -5.22 -2.64
C ALA A 154 7.32 -4.89 -2.93
N HIS A 155 8.21 -5.85 -2.68
CA HIS A 155 9.66 -5.66 -2.80
C HIS A 155 10.21 -6.38 -4.03
N ASP A 156 10.98 -5.68 -4.86
CA ASP A 156 11.69 -6.27 -6.00
C ASP A 156 13.21 -6.37 -5.78
N GLY A 157 13.68 -6.03 -4.57
CA GLY A 157 15.08 -6.04 -4.16
C GLY A 157 15.88 -4.80 -4.55
N SER A 158 15.32 -3.89 -5.37
CA SER A 158 15.93 -2.59 -5.70
C SER A 158 15.13 -1.40 -5.17
N GLY A 159 14.00 -1.68 -4.53
CA GLY A 159 13.09 -0.68 -3.99
C GLY A 159 11.78 -1.30 -3.53
N VAL A 160 10.80 -0.42 -3.30
CA VAL A 160 9.50 -0.77 -2.75
C VAL A 160 8.39 -0.19 -3.62
N TRP A 161 7.57 -1.08 -4.17
CA TRP A 161 6.31 -0.73 -4.80
C TRP A 161 5.27 -0.44 -3.74
N VAL A 162 4.50 0.64 -3.92
CA VAL A 162 3.52 1.09 -2.94
C VAL A 162 2.22 1.45 -3.64
N THR A 163 1.12 0.80 -3.28
CA THR A 163 -0.21 1.22 -3.71
C THR A 163 -0.71 2.30 -2.77
N ASN A 164 -0.75 3.53 -3.27
CA ASN A 164 -1.24 4.71 -2.58
C ASN A 164 -2.29 5.38 -3.47
N PRO A 165 -3.51 4.82 -3.58
CA PRO A 165 -4.52 5.31 -4.51
C PRO A 165 -4.70 6.82 -4.39
N PRO A 166 -4.74 7.55 -5.52
CA PRO A 166 -5.01 7.06 -6.88
C PRO A 166 -3.75 6.58 -7.64
N TYR A 167 -2.63 6.36 -6.97
CA TYR A 167 -1.32 6.09 -7.56
C TYR A 167 -0.75 4.69 -7.25
N LEU A 168 0.02 4.16 -8.21
CA LEU A 168 1.06 3.16 -7.94
C LEU A 168 2.40 3.88 -7.93
N LEU A 169 3.10 3.81 -6.80
CA LEU A 169 4.37 4.47 -6.56
C LEU A 169 5.50 3.45 -6.48
N TYR A 170 6.71 3.89 -6.81
CA TYR A 170 7.95 3.13 -6.56
C TYR A 170 8.95 4.00 -5.81
N TYR A 171 9.39 3.53 -4.64
CA TYR A 171 10.45 4.14 -3.84
C TYR A 171 11.75 3.38 -4.07
N PRO A 172 12.75 3.95 -4.77
CA PRO A 172 14.04 3.29 -4.96
C PRO A 172 14.78 3.14 -3.63
N ASP A 173 15.42 1.99 -3.43
CA ASP A 173 16.31 1.69 -2.29
C ASP A 173 17.42 0.77 -2.81
N GLN A 174 18.30 1.33 -3.64
CA GLN A 174 19.38 0.60 -4.32
C GLN A 174 20.52 0.25 -3.37
N ASN A 175 20.67 1.00 -2.28
CA ASN A 175 21.70 0.76 -1.29
C ASN A 175 21.25 -0.24 -0.20
N GLY A 176 19.94 -0.55 -0.12
CA GLY A 176 19.36 -1.51 0.80
C GLY A 176 19.37 -1.06 2.27
N ASP A 177 19.44 0.24 2.52
CA ASP A 177 19.50 0.81 3.87
C ASP A 177 18.11 1.10 4.47
N ASP A 178 17.04 0.76 3.73
CA ASP A 178 15.65 0.99 4.09
C ASP A 178 15.28 2.47 4.22
N VAL A 179 15.96 3.33 3.47
CA VAL A 179 15.61 4.74 3.29
C VAL A 179 15.45 4.97 1.78
N PRO A 180 14.33 5.55 1.32
CA PRO A 180 14.20 5.88 -0.09
C PRO A 180 15.34 6.76 -0.59
N ASP A 181 15.99 6.35 -1.68
CA ASP A 181 17.09 7.09 -2.31
C ASP A 181 16.62 8.41 -2.94
N SER A 182 15.33 8.50 -3.28
CA SER A 182 14.71 9.66 -3.90
C SER A 182 13.22 9.75 -3.60
N ASP A 183 12.61 10.85 -4.05
CA ASP A 183 11.16 10.97 -4.19
C ASP A 183 10.60 9.78 -5.00
N PRO A 184 9.36 9.32 -4.72
CA PRO A 184 8.75 8.20 -5.42
C PRO A 184 8.51 8.51 -6.89
N VAL A 185 8.68 7.48 -7.72
CA VAL A 185 8.30 7.52 -9.12
C VAL A 185 6.83 7.10 -9.24
N VAL A 186 6.03 7.90 -9.93
CA VAL A 186 4.63 7.56 -10.23
C VAL A 186 4.58 6.65 -11.46
N HIS A 187 4.25 5.38 -11.25
CA HIS A 187 4.15 4.39 -12.31
C HIS A 187 2.74 4.31 -12.90
N LEU A 188 1.72 4.46 -12.08
CA LEU A 188 0.32 4.52 -12.49
C LEU A 188 -0.40 5.63 -11.75
N GLU A 189 -1.41 6.20 -12.41
CA GLU A 189 -2.35 7.16 -11.84
C GLU A 189 -3.76 6.85 -12.34
N GLY A 190 -4.78 7.22 -11.56
CA GLY A 190 -6.19 7.12 -11.98
C GLY A 190 -6.97 5.95 -11.36
N PHE A 191 -6.44 5.33 -10.29
CA PHE A 191 -7.26 4.45 -9.45
C PHE A 191 -8.33 5.24 -8.70
N GLY A 192 -9.49 4.61 -8.49
CA GLY A 192 -10.61 5.20 -7.78
C GLY A 192 -10.35 5.44 -6.29
N LEU A 193 -11.05 6.42 -5.74
CA LEU A 193 -11.07 6.77 -4.32
C LEU A 193 -12.50 6.75 -3.74
N GLU A 194 -13.49 6.38 -4.54
CA GLU A 194 -14.89 6.63 -4.23
C GLU A 194 -15.38 5.83 -3.03
N ASP A 195 -14.78 4.66 -2.77
CA ASP A 195 -15.06 3.86 -1.59
C ASP A 195 -13.76 3.28 -1.02
N SER A 196 -13.35 3.78 0.13
CA SER A 196 -12.15 3.34 0.86
C SER A 196 -12.15 1.85 1.20
N HIS A 197 -13.32 1.20 1.20
CA HIS A 197 -13.43 -0.26 1.40
C HIS A 197 -13.17 -1.08 0.12
N SER A 198 -12.92 -0.43 -1.02
CA SER A 198 -12.86 -1.05 -2.35
C SER A 198 -11.72 -0.52 -3.23
N ILE A 199 -10.90 0.41 -2.73
CA ILE A 199 -9.79 1.00 -3.49
C ILE A 199 -8.72 -0.04 -3.87
N ALA A 200 -7.86 0.31 -4.82
CA ALA A 200 -6.79 -0.57 -5.29
C ALA A 200 -5.87 -1.02 -4.13
N ASN A 201 -5.53 -2.31 -4.10
CA ASN A 201 -4.83 -2.94 -2.99
C ASN A 201 -4.09 -4.23 -3.37
N SER A 202 -3.49 -4.88 -2.36
CA SER A 202 -2.89 -6.21 -2.44
C SER A 202 -1.89 -6.41 -3.57
N LEU A 203 -0.81 -5.63 -3.54
CA LEU A 203 0.32 -5.86 -4.44
C LEU A 203 0.89 -7.27 -4.31
N SER A 204 1.21 -7.88 -5.46
CA SER A 204 1.96 -9.14 -5.54
C SER A 204 2.84 -9.11 -6.78
N ILE A 205 4.10 -9.52 -6.64
CA ILE A 205 5.00 -9.65 -7.78
C ILE A 205 4.88 -11.09 -8.32
N GLY A 206 4.44 -11.21 -9.56
CA GLY A 206 4.31 -12.50 -10.23
C GLY A 206 5.66 -13.08 -10.65
N PRO A 207 5.76 -14.41 -10.80
CA PRO A 207 6.98 -15.07 -11.30
C PRO A 207 7.32 -14.70 -12.76
N ASP A 208 6.38 -14.08 -13.47
CA ASP A 208 6.52 -13.52 -14.82
C ASP A 208 7.12 -12.10 -14.83
N GLY A 209 7.42 -11.53 -13.66
CA GLY A 209 7.95 -10.17 -13.52
C GLY A 209 6.91 -9.06 -13.66
N TRP A 210 5.61 -9.40 -13.73
CA TRP A 210 4.53 -8.43 -13.66
C TRP A 210 4.16 -8.16 -12.20
N ILE A 211 3.66 -6.96 -11.93
CA ILE A 211 3.09 -6.59 -10.64
C ILE A 211 1.59 -6.71 -10.77
N TYR A 212 0.96 -7.42 -9.83
CA TYR A 212 -0.47 -7.62 -9.78
C TYR A 212 -1.06 -6.85 -8.60
N GLY A 213 -2.33 -6.49 -8.72
CA GLY A 213 -3.11 -5.96 -7.61
C GLY A 213 -4.60 -6.16 -7.83
N ALA A 214 -5.38 -5.91 -6.79
CA ALA A 214 -6.82 -6.04 -6.81
C ALA A 214 -7.50 -4.67 -6.80
N GLN A 215 -8.75 -4.64 -7.26
CA GLN A 215 -9.68 -3.53 -7.12
C GLN A 215 -11.05 -4.07 -6.69
N GLY A 216 -11.72 -3.37 -5.79
CA GLY A 216 -13.01 -3.73 -5.23
C GLY A 216 -14.24 -3.32 -6.06
N SER A 217 -15.42 -3.52 -5.48
CA SER A 217 -16.72 -3.43 -6.19
C SER A 217 -17.25 -2.03 -6.42
N THR A 218 -16.98 -1.10 -5.50
CA THR A 218 -17.61 0.22 -5.45
C THR A 218 -16.66 1.33 -5.85
N VAL A 219 -15.71 1.04 -6.74
CA VAL A 219 -14.81 2.04 -7.32
C VAL A 219 -14.77 1.92 -8.83
N SER A 220 -14.48 3.03 -9.50
CA SER A 220 -14.12 3.06 -10.90
C SER A 220 -12.66 3.45 -11.05
N ALA A 221 -12.06 3.14 -12.19
CA ALA A 221 -10.71 3.59 -12.49
C ALA A 221 -10.60 4.01 -13.95
N ALA A 222 -9.69 4.94 -14.20
CA ALA A 222 -9.27 5.35 -15.53
C ALA A 222 -7.75 5.44 -15.50
N VAL A 223 -7.09 4.29 -15.51
CA VAL A 223 -5.67 4.18 -15.20
C VAL A 223 -4.81 4.52 -16.41
N THR A 224 -3.81 5.37 -16.20
CA THR A 224 -2.74 5.67 -17.16
C THR A 224 -1.39 5.43 -16.52
N SER A 225 -0.38 5.12 -17.34
CA SER A 225 1.02 5.19 -16.90
C SER A 225 1.67 6.47 -17.43
N PRO A 226 2.13 7.39 -16.55
CA PRO A 226 2.88 8.58 -16.96
C PRO A 226 4.16 8.25 -17.75
N LEU A 227 4.68 7.04 -17.58
CA LEU A 227 5.92 6.54 -18.16
C LEU A 227 5.74 5.83 -19.51
N SER A 228 4.50 5.59 -19.97
CA SER A 228 4.29 4.98 -21.29
C SER A 228 4.81 5.89 -22.41
N VAL A 229 5.54 5.28 -23.36
CA VAL A 229 6.08 5.96 -24.56
C VAL A 229 4.99 6.22 -25.61
N GLY A 230 3.92 5.43 -25.61
CA GLY A 230 2.80 5.55 -26.54
C GLY A 230 1.67 6.49 -26.08
N PRO A 231 0.53 6.49 -26.78
CA PRO A 231 -0.66 7.23 -26.38
C PRO A 231 -1.09 6.85 -24.95
N LYS A 232 -1.23 7.85 -24.08
CA LYS A 232 -1.66 7.70 -22.69
C LYS A 232 -3.18 7.59 -22.60
N VAL A 233 -3.75 6.62 -23.30
CA VAL A 233 -5.19 6.35 -23.28
C VAL A 233 -5.52 5.62 -21.97
N PRO A 234 -6.43 6.17 -21.12
CA PRO A 234 -6.78 5.52 -19.87
C PRO A 234 -7.46 4.16 -20.10
N VAL A 235 -6.97 3.14 -19.40
CA VAL A 235 -7.67 1.86 -19.28
C VAL A 235 -8.77 2.02 -18.23
N LYS A 236 -10.01 1.94 -18.67
CA LYS A 236 -11.19 2.15 -17.81
C LYS A 236 -11.66 0.83 -17.24
N SER A 237 -11.94 0.81 -15.95
CA SER A 237 -12.61 -0.30 -15.28
C SER A 237 -13.67 0.21 -14.32
N MET A 238 -14.65 -0.64 -14.03
CA MET A 238 -15.67 -0.38 -13.03
C MET A 238 -15.95 -1.64 -12.24
N GLY A 239 -15.86 -1.51 -10.92
CA GLY A 239 -16.00 -2.62 -9.99
C GLY A 239 -14.82 -3.58 -10.00
N GLN A 240 -15.11 -4.81 -9.60
CA GLN A 240 -14.13 -5.80 -9.18
C GLN A 240 -13.23 -6.19 -10.34
N ASN A 241 -11.92 -6.25 -10.10
CA ASN A 241 -10.96 -6.80 -11.05
C ASN A 241 -9.63 -7.15 -10.36
N VAL A 242 -8.87 -7.99 -11.04
CA VAL A 242 -7.42 -8.09 -10.86
C VAL A 242 -6.78 -7.33 -12.02
N TRP A 243 -5.86 -6.43 -11.69
CA TRP A 243 -5.06 -5.70 -12.67
C TRP A 243 -3.61 -6.13 -12.58
N ARG A 244 -2.85 -5.86 -13.64
CA ARG A 244 -1.41 -6.06 -13.66
C ARG A 244 -0.67 -4.95 -14.38
N TYR A 245 0.59 -4.76 -14.02
CA TYR A 245 1.48 -3.74 -14.54
C TYR A 245 2.85 -4.34 -14.87
N HIS A 246 3.34 -4.07 -16.07
CA HIS A 246 4.68 -4.44 -16.47
C HIS A 246 5.67 -3.31 -16.16
N PRO A 247 6.57 -3.46 -15.16
CA PRO A 247 7.39 -2.35 -14.66
C PRO A 247 8.36 -1.77 -15.69
N LYS A 248 8.94 -2.61 -16.57
CA LYS A 248 9.88 -2.16 -17.62
C LYS A 248 9.21 -1.57 -18.87
N ASN A 249 8.09 -2.14 -19.29
CA ASN A 249 7.40 -1.73 -20.51
C ASN A 249 6.34 -0.65 -20.26
N HIS A 250 6.04 -0.37 -18.98
CA HIS A 250 5.06 0.60 -18.53
C HIS A 250 3.66 0.34 -19.14
N VAL A 251 3.27 -0.94 -19.14
CA VAL A 251 1.98 -1.41 -19.66
C VAL A 251 1.09 -1.80 -18.49
N TYR A 252 -0.11 -1.22 -18.43
CA TYR A 252 -1.16 -1.58 -17.48
C TYR A 252 -2.28 -2.31 -18.19
N GLU A 253 -2.76 -3.40 -17.59
CA GLU A 253 -3.84 -4.21 -18.14
C GLU A 253 -4.77 -4.69 -17.03
N ILE A 254 -6.04 -4.89 -17.38
CA ILE A 254 -6.94 -5.69 -16.57
C ILE A 254 -6.62 -7.16 -16.84
N PHE A 255 -6.13 -7.87 -15.82
CA PHE A 255 -5.82 -9.29 -15.91
C PHE A 255 -7.10 -10.11 -15.96
N ALA A 256 -8.08 -9.80 -15.11
CA ALA A 256 -9.39 -10.43 -15.08
C ALA A 256 -10.43 -9.51 -14.45
N GLU A 257 -11.69 -9.62 -14.86
CA GLU A 257 -12.79 -8.81 -14.36
C GLU A 257 -13.76 -9.61 -13.48
N GLY A 258 -14.36 -8.94 -12.49
CA GLY A 258 -15.35 -9.54 -11.59
C GLY A 258 -14.77 -10.24 -10.37
N GLY A 259 -15.63 -10.99 -9.69
CA GLY A 259 -15.30 -11.72 -8.46
C GLY A 259 -15.80 -10.98 -7.21
N GLY A 260 -14.93 -10.80 -6.21
CA GLY A 260 -15.27 -10.24 -4.90
C GLY A 260 -14.75 -8.82 -4.67
N ASN A 261 -15.24 -8.14 -3.63
CA ASN A 261 -14.53 -6.98 -3.09
C ASN A 261 -13.25 -7.48 -2.39
N ALA A 262 -12.18 -7.58 -3.17
CA ALA A 262 -10.93 -8.22 -2.76
C ALA A 262 -10.04 -7.28 -1.94
N PHE A 263 -9.66 -7.75 -0.75
CA PHE A 263 -8.52 -7.29 0.04
C PHE A 263 -7.65 -8.52 0.34
N GLY A 264 -6.90 -8.92 -0.68
CA GLY A 264 -6.09 -10.13 -0.68
C GLY A 264 -5.87 -10.59 -2.12
N LEU A 265 -4.63 -10.79 -2.50
CA LEU A 265 -4.25 -11.35 -3.78
C LEU A 265 -2.98 -12.15 -3.53
N GLU A 266 -2.96 -13.40 -3.98
CA GLU A 266 -1.83 -14.29 -3.82
C GLU A 266 -1.53 -15.00 -5.12
N ILE A 267 -0.25 -15.17 -5.40
CA ILE A 267 0.23 -15.88 -6.59
C ILE A 267 1.04 -17.06 -6.10
N ASP A 268 0.63 -18.26 -6.50
CA ASP A 268 1.38 -19.45 -6.10
C ASP A 268 2.63 -19.69 -6.95
N SER A 269 3.41 -20.70 -6.58
CA SER A 269 4.64 -21.08 -7.27
C SER A 269 4.46 -21.54 -8.73
N ARG A 270 3.22 -21.76 -9.18
CA ARG A 270 2.88 -22.10 -10.57
C ARG A 270 2.30 -20.90 -11.33
N GLY A 271 2.28 -19.72 -10.73
CA GLY A 271 1.74 -18.50 -11.33
C GLY A 271 0.20 -18.43 -11.35
N ARG A 272 -0.48 -19.26 -10.55
CA ARG A 272 -1.95 -19.21 -10.44
C ARG A 272 -2.34 -18.08 -9.48
N VAL A 273 -3.32 -17.27 -9.89
CA VAL A 273 -3.74 -16.07 -9.18
C VAL A 273 -5.00 -16.35 -8.35
N TYR A 274 -4.92 -16.10 -7.06
CA TYR A 274 -6.02 -16.32 -6.11
C TYR A 274 -6.35 -15.03 -5.36
N SER A 275 -7.62 -14.85 -5.01
CA SER A 275 -8.06 -13.77 -4.14
C SER A 275 -9.15 -14.26 -3.20
N GLY A 276 -9.25 -13.63 -2.03
CA GLY A 276 -10.39 -13.79 -1.14
C GLY A 276 -11.67 -13.17 -1.70
N HIS A 277 -12.75 -13.36 -0.95
CA HIS A 277 -14.05 -12.77 -1.25
C HIS A 277 -14.69 -12.32 0.07
N ASN A 278 -15.41 -11.21 0.01
CA ASN A 278 -16.10 -10.64 1.16
C ASN A 278 -17.49 -11.27 1.41
N GLY A 279 -17.98 -12.15 0.54
CA GLY A 279 -19.15 -13.00 0.80
C GLY A 279 -18.73 -14.32 1.43
N GLY A 280 -19.26 -14.61 2.62
CA GLY A 280 -18.85 -15.77 3.43
C GLY A 280 -19.23 -17.16 2.87
N ASN A 281 -19.80 -17.24 1.67
CA ASN A 281 -20.24 -18.49 1.04
C ASN A 281 -19.22 -19.09 0.05
N THR A 282 -18.09 -18.44 -0.19
CA THR A 282 -16.97 -19.00 -0.97
C THR A 282 -15.62 -18.69 -0.33
N ARG A 283 -14.62 -19.52 -0.62
CA ARG A 283 -13.23 -19.34 -0.17
C ARG A 283 -12.47 -18.29 -0.99
N GLY A 284 -13.09 -17.74 -2.03
CA GLY A 284 -12.48 -16.80 -2.97
C GLY A 284 -12.56 -17.26 -4.41
N PHE A 285 -11.67 -16.72 -5.25
CA PHE A 285 -11.64 -16.96 -6.69
C PHE A 285 -10.23 -17.33 -7.16
N HIS A 286 -10.16 -18.22 -8.15
CA HIS A 286 -8.98 -18.45 -8.97
C HIS A 286 -9.17 -17.69 -10.29
N TYR A 287 -8.30 -16.71 -10.54
CA TYR A 287 -8.37 -15.84 -11.71
C TYR A 287 -7.49 -16.38 -12.84
N VAL A 288 -8.05 -16.38 -14.06
CA VAL A 288 -7.32 -16.67 -15.29
C VAL A 288 -7.22 -15.40 -16.15
N LEU A 289 -6.15 -15.28 -16.93
CA LEU A 289 -5.96 -14.13 -17.82
C LEU A 289 -7.13 -13.99 -18.80
N GLY A 290 -7.70 -12.79 -18.89
CA GLY A 290 -8.88 -12.49 -19.70
C GLY A 290 -10.19 -13.05 -19.12
N GLY A 291 -10.16 -13.62 -17.91
CA GLY A 291 -11.33 -14.19 -17.27
C GLY A 291 -12.37 -13.13 -16.92
N TYR A 292 -13.65 -13.50 -17.08
CA TYR A 292 -14.80 -12.70 -16.70
C TYR A 292 -15.63 -13.44 -15.65
N TYR A 293 -15.68 -12.88 -14.46
CA TYR A 293 -16.35 -13.43 -13.29
C TYR A 293 -17.58 -12.57 -12.98
N GLN A 294 -18.51 -13.11 -12.19
CA GLN A 294 -19.69 -12.36 -11.80
C GLN A 294 -19.28 -11.10 -11.04
N LYS A 295 -19.80 -9.95 -11.48
CA LYS A 295 -19.71 -8.69 -10.75
C LYS A 295 -20.89 -8.55 -9.82
N SER A 296 -20.62 -7.94 -8.67
CA SER A 296 -21.66 -7.54 -7.75
C SER A 296 -21.66 -6.03 -7.56
N TRP A 297 -22.85 -5.44 -7.65
CA TRP A 297 -23.06 -4.00 -7.76
C TRP A 297 -23.73 -3.40 -6.51
N GLY A 298 -23.98 -4.22 -5.50
CA GLY A 298 -24.45 -3.81 -4.19
C GLY A 298 -23.33 -3.19 -3.37
N LYS A 299 -23.69 -2.72 -2.17
CA LYS A 299 -22.71 -2.20 -1.21
C LYS A 299 -21.75 -3.34 -0.82
N HIS A 300 -20.45 -3.11 -1.00
CA HIS A 300 -19.37 -4.09 -0.82
C HIS A 300 -19.42 -5.30 -1.78
N GLY A 301 -20.25 -5.28 -2.82
CA GLY A 301 -20.48 -6.43 -3.69
C GLY A 301 -21.91 -6.89 -3.55
#